data_AF-A0A1G7B3K1-F1
#
_entry.id   AF-A0A1G7B3K1-F1
#
_cell.length_a   1.000
_cell.length_b   1.000
_cell.length_c   1.000
_cell.angle_alpha   90.00
_cell.angle_beta   90.00
_cell.angle_gamma   90.00
#
_symmetry.space_group_name_H-M   'P 1'
#
loop_
_entity.id
_entity.type
_entity.pdbx_description
1 polymer ?
#
loop_
_entity_poly.entity_id
_entity_poly.type
_entity_poly.pdbx_seq_one_letter_code
_entity_poly.pdbx_strand_id
1 'polypeptide(L)'
;MKKTLPVIIFASFLLAACASLSNLPKPEQSEYFTTLGGGFVITLGNPPTYRYGVNLVITKTLPESAYAVVEFQNPADSSQPFVLAGPLEDLKKMTPSPYPNVWVLTSPAVQGISAHTNYAVIASIYSDSSRQTLTARHTQLVNSEYIQN
;
A
#
# COMPACT_ATOMS: atom_id res chain seq x y z
N MET A 1 -33.43 -61.34 -8.87
CA MET A 1 -32.48 -60.32 -9.39
C MET A 1 -33.27 -59.14 -9.95
N LYS A 2 -33.18 -57.96 -9.31
CA LYS A 2 -33.31 -56.63 -9.92
C LYS A 2 -32.82 -55.62 -8.88
N LYS A 3 -31.66 -55.02 -9.15
CA LYS A 3 -31.01 -53.98 -8.34
C LYS A 3 -31.61 -52.63 -8.74
N THR A 4 -32.02 -51.82 -7.78
CA THR A 4 -32.17 -50.37 -7.98
C THR A 4 -31.73 -49.66 -6.69
N LEU A 5 -30.56 -49.05 -6.76
CA LEU A 5 -30.01 -48.09 -5.79
C LEU A 5 -30.42 -46.66 -6.24
N PRO A 6 -30.03 -45.59 -5.53
CA PRO A 6 -30.81 -44.75 -4.62
C PRO A 6 -31.19 -43.39 -5.26
N VAL A 7 -32.04 -42.58 -4.61
CA VAL A 7 -32.10 -41.13 -4.92
C VAL A 7 -31.98 -40.35 -3.62
N ILE A 8 -30.73 -40.10 -3.25
CA ILE A 8 -30.35 -39.05 -2.32
C ILE A 8 -30.45 -37.75 -3.11
N ILE A 9 -31.50 -36.94 -2.89
CA ILE A 9 -31.52 -35.56 -3.38
C ILE A 9 -30.84 -34.71 -2.31
N PHE A 10 -29.52 -34.62 -2.44
CA PHE A 10 -28.66 -33.61 -1.84
C PHE A 10 -29.11 -32.25 -2.42
N ALA A 11 -29.98 -31.52 -1.71
CA ALA A 11 -30.32 -30.13 -2.04
C ALA A 11 -29.08 -29.27 -1.76
N SER A 12 -28.20 -29.24 -2.75
CA SER A 12 -26.87 -28.63 -2.71
C SER A 12 -26.97 -27.18 -3.12
N PHE A 13 -26.41 -26.30 -2.28
CA PHE A 13 -25.66 -25.10 -2.66
C PHE A 13 -26.28 -24.25 -3.77
N LEU A 14 -27.28 -23.44 -3.42
CA LEU A 14 -27.64 -22.28 -4.21
C LEU A 14 -27.38 -21.01 -3.39
N LEU A 15 -26.57 -20.14 -4.00
CA LEU A 15 -26.33 -18.72 -3.68
C LEU A 15 -25.23 -18.40 -2.65
N ALA A 16 -23.98 -18.62 -3.05
CA ALA A 16 -22.85 -17.83 -2.56
C ALA A 16 -21.93 -17.45 -3.73
N ALA A 17 -22.48 -16.78 -4.75
CA ALA A 17 -21.73 -16.37 -5.95
C ALA A 17 -22.04 -14.92 -6.35
N CYS A 18 -22.01 -13.98 -5.40
CA CYS A 18 -21.95 -12.54 -5.69
C CYS A 18 -21.09 -11.83 -4.64
N ALA A 19 -19.81 -12.19 -4.59
CA ALA A 19 -18.81 -11.39 -3.90
C ALA A 19 -17.57 -11.29 -4.79
N SER A 20 -17.70 -10.70 -5.98
CA SER A 20 -16.55 -10.05 -6.60
C SER A 20 -16.25 -8.81 -5.77
N LEU A 21 -15.63 -9.00 -4.60
CA LEU A 21 -14.98 -7.91 -3.88
C LEU A 21 -14.04 -7.23 -4.87
N SER A 22 -14.17 -5.92 -5.00
CA SER A 22 -13.21 -5.11 -5.74
C SER A 22 -11.79 -5.49 -5.27
N ASN A 23 -10.88 -5.83 -6.18
CA ASN A 23 -9.46 -6.06 -5.87
C ASN A 23 -8.73 -4.80 -5.39
N LEU A 24 -9.45 -3.68 -5.24
CA LEU A 24 -8.92 -2.44 -4.71
C LEU A 24 -8.66 -2.57 -3.20
N PRO A 25 -7.43 -2.26 -2.75
CA PRO A 25 -7.10 -2.13 -1.36
C PRO A 25 -8.04 -1.17 -0.65
N LYS A 26 -8.55 -1.59 0.50
CA LYS A 26 -9.23 -0.68 1.42
C LYS A 26 -8.18 0.23 2.09
N PRO A 27 -8.55 1.46 2.48
CA PRO A 27 -7.68 2.29 3.30
C PRO A 27 -7.40 1.61 4.65
N GLU A 28 -6.13 1.46 4.99
CA GLU A 28 -5.68 0.88 6.25
C GLU A 28 -5.68 1.92 7.38
N GLN A 29 -5.90 1.45 8.60
CA GLN A 29 -5.75 2.25 9.82
C GLN A 29 -4.82 1.53 10.82
N SER A 30 -3.84 2.27 11.31
CA SER A 30 -2.92 1.86 12.37
C SER A 30 -3.00 2.86 13.53
N GLU A 31 -2.22 2.63 14.58
CA GLU A 31 -2.23 3.49 15.76
C GLU A 31 -1.96 4.97 15.46
N TYR A 32 -0.99 5.25 14.58
CA TYR A 32 -0.51 6.61 14.28
C TYR A 32 -0.94 7.12 12.92
N PHE A 33 -1.43 6.25 12.04
CA PHE A 33 -1.72 6.58 10.65
C PHE A 33 -3.05 6.03 10.17
N THR A 34 -3.79 6.85 9.45
CA THR A 34 -4.93 6.43 8.61
C THR A 34 -4.63 6.75 7.16
N THR A 35 -4.76 5.77 6.26
CA THR A 35 -4.65 6.03 4.83
C THR A 35 -5.86 6.85 4.35
N LEU A 36 -5.61 7.93 3.61
CA LEU A 36 -6.65 8.69 2.89
C LEU A 36 -6.89 8.13 1.50
N GLY A 37 -5.84 7.62 0.87
CA GLY A 37 -5.86 7.07 -0.47
C GLY A 37 -4.45 6.76 -0.95
N GLY A 38 -4.38 5.98 -2.02
CA GLY A 38 -3.15 5.68 -2.74
C GLY A 38 -3.42 5.52 -4.22
N GLY A 39 -2.38 5.66 -5.03
CA GLY A 39 -2.53 5.56 -6.47
C GLY A 39 -1.22 5.77 -7.21
N PHE A 40 -1.32 5.73 -8.53
CA PHE A 40 -0.21 5.97 -9.44
C PHE A 40 -0.26 7.38 -10.01
N VAL A 41 0.91 7.96 -10.21
CA VAL A 41 1.12 9.22 -10.92
C VAL A 41 1.90 8.90 -12.18
N ILE A 42 1.33 9.30 -13.32
CA ILE A 42 1.97 9.16 -14.64
C ILE A 42 2.37 10.56 -15.10
N THR A 43 3.67 10.77 -15.27
CA THR A 43 4.19 11.96 -15.94
C THR A 43 4.37 11.63 -17.41
N LEU A 44 3.59 12.31 -18.26
CA LEU A 44 3.67 12.14 -19.71
C LEU A 44 5.03 12.65 -20.21
N GLY A 45 5.64 11.86 -21.11
CA GLY A 45 6.96 12.10 -21.68
C GLY A 45 7.30 11.02 -22.69
N ASN A 46 8.52 11.05 -23.23
CA ASN A 46 9.03 10.00 -24.12
C ASN A 46 10.39 9.48 -23.60
N PRO A 47 10.42 8.43 -22.75
CA PRO A 47 9.28 7.64 -22.29
C PRO A 47 8.51 8.28 -21.11
N PRO A 48 7.25 7.88 -20.85
CA PRO A 48 6.51 8.28 -19.65
C PRO A 48 7.18 7.78 -18.37
N THR A 49 7.03 8.53 -17.28
CA THR A 49 7.54 8.14 -15.96
C THR A 49 6.39 7.79 -15.03
N TYR A 50 6.55 6.71 -14.28
CA TYR A 50 5.53 6.19 -13.38
C TYR A 50 6.03 6.24 -11.94
N ARG A 51 5.17 6.68 -11.03
CA ARG A 51 5.39 6.64 -9.58
C ARG A 51 4.09 6.18 -8.93
N TYR A 52 4.17 5.70 -7.70
CA TYR A 52 2.99 5.44 -6.90
C TYR A 52 3.21 5.86 -5.46
N GLY A 53 2.12 5.99 -4.72
CA GLY A 53 2.19 6.59 -3.41
C GLY A 53 0.91 6.48 -2.61
N VAL A 54 0.98 6.94 -1.36
CA VAL A 54 -0.14 6.98 -0.42
C VAL A 54 -0.10 8.29 0.36
N ASN A 55 -1.28 8.77 0.74
CA ASN A 55 -1.44 9.90 1.65
C ASN A 55 -1.87 9.36 3.01
N LEU A 56 -1.08 9.64 4.05
CA LEU A 56 -1.35 9.20 5.42
C LEU A 56 -1.73 10.40 6.28
N VAL A 57 -2.86 10.33 6.98
CA VAL A 57 -3.16 11.23 8.09
C VAL A 57 -2.45 10.72 9.33
N ILE A 58 -1.65 11.60 9.96
CA ILE A 58 -1.05 11.38 11.27
C ILE A 58 -2.14 11.65 12.32
N THR A 59 -2.61 10.58 12.97
CA THR A 59 -3.74 10.63 13.91
C THR A 59 -3.31 10.82 15.38
N LYS A 60 -2.03 10.62 15.67
CA LYS A 60 -1.43 10.80 17.00
C LYS A 60 -0.08 11.50 16.88
N THR A 61 0.30 12.26 17.91
CA THR A 61 1.61 12.90 17.98
C THR A 61 2.73 11.85 17.95
N LEU A 62 3.63 11.97 16.97
CA LEU A 62 4.84 11.16 16.87
C LEU A 62 5.97 11.78 17.71
N PRO A 63 7.00 11.00 18.10
CA PRO A 63 8.17 11.54 18.80
C PRO A 63 8.83 12.70 18.03
N GLU A 64 9.29 13.74 18.72
CA GLU A 64 9.94 14.89 18.07
C GLU A 64 11.18 14.49 17.26
N SER A 65 11.93 13.51 17.75
CA SER A 65 13.12 12.94 17.10
C SER A 65 12.80 11.82 16.11
N ALA A 66 11.53 11.62 15.74
CA ALA A 66 11.11 10.47 14.95
C ALA A 66 11.95 10.29 13.67
N TYR A 67 12.40 9.06 13.47
CA TYR A 67 13.13 8.65 12.27
C TYR A 67 12.26 7.69 11.46
N ALA A 68 12.05 8.00 10.19
CA ALA A 68 11.20 7.22 9.31
C ALA A 68 12.04 6.32 8.39
N VAL A 69 11.54 5.12 8.14
CA VAL A 69 11.97 4.24 7.05
C VAL A 69 10.73 3.88 6.24
N VAL A 70 10.69 4.32 4.99
CA VAL A 70 9.59 4.07 4.06
C VAL A 70 10.07 3.13 2.97
N GLU A 71 9.42 1.99 2.84
CA GLU A 71 9.69 0.98 1.84
C GLU A 71 8.57 0.99 0.80
N PHE A 72 8.95 1.08 -0.47
CA PHE A 72 8.05 0.93 -1.61
C PHE A 72 8.43 -0.37 -2.31
N GLN A 73 7.51 -1.32 -2.40
CA GLN A 73 7.72 -2.53 -3.20
C GLN A 73 8.12 -2.14 -4.63
N ASN A 74 9.19 -2.74 -5.14
CA ASN A 74 9.64 -2.50 -6.50
C ASN A 74 8.86 -3.41 -7.47
N PRO A 75 8.12 -2.86 -8.44
CA PRO A 75 7.36 -3.69 -9.37
C PRO A 75 8.22 -4.61 -10.25
N ALA A 76 9.46 -4.23 -10.55
CA ALA A 76 10.38 -5.04 -11.36
C ALA A 76 11.04 -6.19 -10.57
N ASP A 77 11.20 -6.05 -9.26
CA ASP A 77 11.79 -7.07 -8.39
C ASP A 77 11.30 -6.88 -6.94
N SER A 78 10.35 -7.70 -6.50
CA SER A 78 9.77 -7.59 -5.16
C SER A 78 10.76 -7.85 -4.02
N SER A 79 11.93 -8.46 -4.29
CA SER A 79 12.97 -8.70 -3.29
C SER A 79 13.83 -7.46 -3.00
N GLN A 80 13.73 -6.42 -3.84
CA GLN A 80 14.52 -5.19 -3.74
C GLN A 80 13.63 -3.95 -3.65
N PRO A 81 13.00 -3.69 -2.49
CA PRO A 81 12.16 -2.51 -2.31
C PRO A 81 12.99 -1.22 -2.39
N PHE A 82 12.37 -0.14 -2.87
CA PHE A 82 12.96 1.19 -2.75
C PHE A 82 12.81 1.69 -1.32
N VAL A 83 13.89 2.21 -0.73
CA VAL A 83 13.90 2.66 0.67
C VAL A 83 14.20 4.15 0.74
N LEU A 84 13.33 4.91 1.39
CA LEU A 84 13.60 6.28 1.84
C LEU A 84 13.74 6.27 3.36
N ALA A 85 14.84 6.80 3.88
CA ALA A 85 15.08 6.81 5.33
C ALA A 85 15.67 8.14 5.78
N GLY A 86 15.19 8.68 6.89
CA GLY A 86 15.63 9.97 7.41
C GLY A 86 14.79 10.46 8.58
N PRO A 87 15.16 11.60 9.19
CA PRO A 87 14.28 12.30 10.12
C PRO A 87 12.91 12.53 9.48
N LEU A 88 11.83 12.25 10.21
CA LEU A 88 10.46 12.32 9.69
C LEU A 88 10.15 13.70 9.09
N GLU A 89 10.58 14.77 9.77
CA GLU A 89 10.35 16.14 9.31
C GLU A 89 11.10 16.47 8.02
N ASP A 90 12.23 15.83 7.75
CA ASP A 90 12.94 16.03 6.49
C ASP A 90 12.28 15.27 5.35
N LEU A 91 11.81 14.04 5.59
CA LEU A 91 11.04 13.29 4.60
C LEU A 91 9.72 14.00 4.25
N LYS A 92 9.03 14.61 5.22
CA LYS A 92 7.81 15.40 4.98
C LYS A 92 8.04 16.61 4.06
N LYS A 93 9.25 17.19 4.06
CA LYS A 93 9.59 18.33 3.18
C LYS A 93 9.83 17.91 1.73
N MET A 94 10.16 16.65 1.46
CA MET A 94 10.39 16.15 0.10
C MET A 94 9.11 16.12 -0.73
N THR A 95 7.98 15.88 -0.08
CA THR A 95 6.64 15.78 -0.66
C THR A 95 5.67 16.59 0.19
N PRO A 96 5.74 17.94 0.09
CA PRO A 96 4.99 18.81 0.99
C PRO A 96 3.48 18.65 0.75
N SER A 97 2.75 18.56 1.86
CA SER A 97 1.29 18.58 1.88
C SER A 97 0.80 19.99 2.26
N PRO A 98 -0.29 20.50 1.65
CA PRO A 98 -0.96 21.70 2.14
C PRO A 98 -1.66 21.47 3.50
N TYR A 99 -1.83 20.21 3.92
CA TYR A 99 -2.41 19.83 5.20
C TYR A 99 -1.32 19.38 6.18
N PRO A 100 -1.16 20.04 7.35
CA PRO A 100 0.00 19.83 8.23
C PRO A 100 0.07 18.44 8.87
N ASN A 101 -1.06 17.76 9.00
CA ASN A 101 -1.17 16.40 9.55
C ASN A 101 -1.19 15.31 8.47
N VAL A 102 -1.01 15.66 7.19
CA VAL A 102 -0.96 14.68 6.10
C VAL A 102 0.49 14.53 5.65
N TRP A 103 0.95 13.28 5.63
CA TRP A 103 2.24 12.90 5.07
C TRP A 103 2.02 12.22 3.72
N VAL A 104 2.54 12.84 2.66
CA VAL A 104 2.49 12.32 1.29
C VAL A 104 3.71 11.44 1.07
N LEU A 105 3.50 10.18 0.72
CA LEU A 105 4.56 9.23 0.41
C LEU A 105 4.54 8.92 -1.09
N THR A 106 5.64 9.23 -1.79
CA THR A 106 5.76 8.99 -3.23
C THR A 106 7.02 8.19 -3.53
N SER A 107 6.88 7.12 -4.31
CA SER A 107 7.99 6.27 -4.73
C SER A 107 8.98 7.02 -5.63
N PRO A 108 10.22 6.52 -5.77
CA PRO A 108 11.04 6.75 -6.95
C PRO A 108 10.29 6.40 -8.25
N ALA A 109 10.88 6.74 -9.40
CA ALA A 109 10.37 6.26 -10.68
C ALA A 109 10.43 4.74 -10.73
N VAL A 110 9.35 4.09 -11.14
CA VAL A 110 9.23 2.63 -11.19
C VAL A 110 9.01 2.12 -12.61
N GLN A 111 9.41 0.88 -12.85
CA GLN A 111 9.22 0.13 -14.08
C GLN A 111 8.74 -1.29 -13.75
N GLY A 112 8.22 -2.02 -14.73
CA GLY A 112 7.73 -3.38 -14.54
C GLY A 112 6.39 -3.44 -13.83
N ILE A 113 5.56 -2.40 -13.96
CA ILE A 113 4.22 -2.40 -13.39
C ILE A 113 3.38 -3.42 -14.16
N SER A 114 2.78 -4.34 -13.42
CA SER A 114 1.81 -5.30 -13.92
C SER A 114 0.41 -4.78 -13.61
N ALA A 115 -0.51 -4.89 -14.57
CA ALA A 115 -1.91 -4.52 -14.35
C ALA A 115 -2.53 -5.35 -13.21
N HIS A 116 -3.54 -4.79 -12.55
CA HIS A 116 -4.33 -5.39 -11.47
C HIS A 116 -3.51 -5.90 -10.28
N THR A 117 -2.31 -5.37 -10.08
CA THR A 117 -1.36 -5.84 -9.08
C THR A 117 -1.29 -4.87 -7.90
N ASN A 118 -1.21 -5.41 -6.69
CA ASN A 118 -1.05 -4.64 -5.46
C ASN A 118 0.44 -4.49 -5.13
N TYR A 119 0.86 -3.26 -4.89
CA TYR A 119 2.21 -2.91 -4.44
C TYR A 119 2.15 -2.32 -3.03
N ALA A 120 3.00 -2.81 -2.14
CA ALA A 120 3.03 -2.34 -0.75
C ALA A 120 3.84 -1.05 -0.58
N VAL A 121 3.27 -0.11 0.18
CA VAL A 121 3.99 1.01 0.81
C VAL A 121 3.99 0.76 2.33
N ILE A 122 5.18 0.69 2.91
CA ILE A 122 5.37 0.41 4.33
C ILE A 122 6.07 1.60 4.96
N ALA A 123 5.44 2.24 5.94
CA ALA A 123 6.05 3.30 6.73
C ALA A 123 6.35 2.79 8.14
N SER A 124 7.63 2.76 8.51
CA SER A 124 8.09 2.41 9.86
C SER A 124 8.65 3.66 10.53
N ILE A 125 8.17 3.97 11.72
CA ILE A 125 8.65 5.09 12.53
C ILE A 125 9.39 4.56 13.73
N TYR A 126 10.61 5.02 13.90
CA TYR A 126 11.45 4.77 15.06
C TYR A 126 11.49 6.01 15.95
N SER A 127 11.77 5.83 17.24
CA SER A 127 11.92 6.92 18.21
C SER A 127 12.95 7.97 17.77
N ASP A 128 14.03 7.50 17.15
CA ASP A 128 15.19 8.28 16.76
C ASP A 128 16.03 7.54 15.70
N SER A 129 17.14 8.16 15.29
CA SER A 129 18.02 7.68 14.22
C SER A 129 18.78 6.39 14.54
N SER A 130 18.84 5.96 15.81
CA SER A 130 19.43 4.68 16.21
C SER A 130 18.63 3.49 15.70
N ARG A 131 17.34 3.70 15.39
CA ARG A 131 16.38 2.68 14.92
C ARG A 131 16.24 1.47 15.86
N GLN A 132 16.52 1.64 17.15
CA GLN A 132 16.39 0.57 18.13
C GLN A 132 14.95 0.35 18.61
N THR A 133 14.15 1.41 18.66
CA THR A 133 12.75 1.36 19.13
C THR A 133 11.80 1.69 18.00
N LEU A 134 11.03 0.70 17.54
CA LEU A 134 9.95 0.90 16.57
C LEU A 134 8.71 1.43 17.30
N THR A 135 8.30 2.65 16.98
CA THR A 135 7.14 3.34 17.56
C THR A 135 5.86 3.05 16.79
N ALA A 136 5.94 3.01 15.46
CA ALA A 136 4.78 2.79 14.61
C ALA A 136 5.17 2.04 13.34
N ARG A 137 4.25 1.21 12.83
CA ARG A 137 4.36 0.62 11.49
C ARG A 137 3.01 0.68 10.81
N HIS A 138 2.99 1.16 9.58
CA HIS A 138 1.81 1.23 8.73
C HIS A 138 2.11 0.54 7.40
N THR A 139 1.15 -0.20 6.86
CA THR A 139 1.29 -0.86 5.55
C THR A 139 0.02 -0.62 4.76
N GLN A 140 0.17 -0.01 3.59
CA GLN A 140 -0.93 0.23 2.67
C GLN A 140 -0.59 -0.43 1.33
N LEU A 141 -1.57 -1.11 0.73
CA LEU A 141 -1.45 -1.61 -0.64
C LEU A 141 -1.99 -0.56 -1.63
N VAL A 142 -1.36 -0.47 -2.79
CA VAL A 142 -1.78 0.37 -3.91
C VAL A 142 -1.98 -0.52 -5.14
N ASN A 143 -3.17 -0.49 -5.73
CA ASN A 143 -3.48 -1.28 -6.94
C ASN A 143 -3.10 -0.49 -8.19
N SER A 144 -2.50 -1.15 -9.18
CA SER A 144 -2.20 -0.56 -10.48
C SER A 144 -3.42 -0.41 -11.38
N GLU A 145 -4.55 -1.04 -11.05
CA GLU A 145 -5.73 -1.13 -11.90
C GLU A 145 -5.36 -1.56 -13.33
N TYR A 146 -5.41 -0.65 -14.30
CA TYR A 146 -5.07 -0.91 -15.70
C TYR A 146 -3.67 -0.41 -16.09
N ILE A 147 -2.89 0.13 -15.16
CA ILE A 147 -1.57 0.70 -15.39
C ILE A 147 -0.55 -0.42 -15.55
N GLN A 148 0.28 -0.31 -16.59
CA GLN A 148 1.37 -1.22 -16.91
C GLN A 148 2.49 -0.48 -17.67
N ASN A 149 3.75 -0.93 -17.53
CA ASN A 149 4.89 -0.37 -18.26
C ASN A 149 6.12 -1.29 -18.34
#